data_AF-A0A7K0PQR8-F1
#
_entry.id   AF-A0A7K0PQR8-F1
#
_cell.length_a   1.000
_cell.length_b   1.000
_cell.length_c   1.000
_cell.angle_alpha   90.00
_cell.angle_beta   90.00
_cell.angle_gamma   90.00
#
_symmetry.space_group_name_H-M   'P 1'
#
loop_
_entity.id
_entity.type
_entity.pdbx_description
1 polymer ?
#
loop_
_entity_poly.entity_id
_entity_poly.type
_entity_poly.pdbx_seq_one_letter_code
_entity_poly.pdbx_strand_id
1 'polypeptide(L)'
;MFTKKSIGIVSIFALVMMSSLTGCSEKTSGLNETPEVVETPIPELVLDFGSPLDIGSGVKVTVSTPESFKPGPYASNFVKGQVANRFTVQISNGGTADFDVTQFAITSSSAQASCIDVLDGDNGIAGAPTDPLAVGADVTFNYAIACNAKVGDPLKISLSSPDVILALNGTLK
;
A
#
# COMPACT_ATOMS: atom_id res chain seq x y z
N MET A 1 65.99 10.48 45.81
CA MET A 1 66.27 11.89 45.41
C MET A 1 64.92 12.46 44.96
N PHE A 2 64.20 13.17 45.83
CA PHE A 2 64.12 14.64 45.88
C PHE A 2 63.95 15.29 44.49
N THR A 3 63.03 16.20 44.14
CA THR A 3 61.99 16.96 44.89
C THR A 3 61.38 18.03 43.94
N LYS A 4 60.15 18.51 44.28
CA LYS A 4 59.49 19.82 43.94
C LYS A 4 58.88 20.01 42.53
N LYS A 5 57.55 20.27 42.40
CA LYS A 5 56.76 21.53 42.65
C LYS A 5 57.06 22.61 41.59
N SER A 6 56.18 23.50 41.12
CA SER A 6 54.75 23.85 41.26
C SER A 6 54.53 25.13 40.38
N ILE A 7 53.31 25.67 40.34
CA ILE A 7 52.86 27.00 39.80
C ILE A 7 52.23 26.87 38.39
N GLY A 8 50.96 27.15 38.10
CA GLY A 8 49.89 27.87 38.81
C GLY A 8 49.51 29.13 38.04
N ILE A 9 48.40 29.12 37.27
CA ILE A 9 47.62 30.33 36.92
C ILE A 9 46.13 29.97 36.95
N VAL A 10 45.44 30.64 37.86
CA VAL A 10 43.99 30.78 37.96
C VAL A 10 43.57 31.86 36.96
N SER A 11 42.50 31.65 36.19
CA SER A 11 41.63 32.76 35.81
C SER A 11 40.21 32.29 35.56
N ILE A 12 39.34 32.82 36.42
CA ILE A 12 37.89 32.68 36.49
C ILE A 12 37.29 33.62 35.43
N PHE A 13 36.34 33.14 34.62
CA PHE A 13 35.26 34.00 34.12
C PHE A 13 34.00 33.15 33.94
N ALA A 14 33.13 33.22 34.95
CA ALA A 14 31.74 32.85 34.86
C ALA A 14 30.97 33.96 34.12
N LEU A 15 30.11 33.59 33.17
CA LEU A 15 29.05 34.48 32.70
C LEU A 15 27.74 33.69 32.71
N VAL A 16 27.02 33.81 33.82
CA VAL A 16 25.63 33.41 33.98
C VAL A 16 24.77 34.61 33.59
N MET A 17 23.95 34.48 32.55
CA MET A 17 22.88 35.42 32.24
C MET A 17 21.55 34.75 32.56
N MET A 18 21.00 35.08 33.72
CA MET A 18 19.60 34.85 34.06
C MET A 18 18.75 35.92 33.36
N SER A 19 17.78 35.49 32.55
CA SER A 19 16.69 36.34 32.06
C SER A 19 15.41 35.89 32.75
N SER A 20 14.99 36.64 33.77
CA SER A 20 13.66 36.54 34.37
C SER A 20 12.62 37.15 33.43
N LEU A 21 11.67 36.36 32.95
CA LEU A 21 10.37 36.87 32.55
C LEU A 21 9.29 36.26 33.46
N THR A 22 8.81 37.12 34.35
CA THR A 22 7.54 37.01 35.05
C THR A 22 6.38 36.91 34.06
N GLY A 23 5.48 35.96 34.31
CA GLY A 23 4.27 35.77 33.55
C GLY A 23 3.23 36.88 33.74
N CYS A 24 2.37 37.02 32.73
CA CYS A 24 1.03 37.57 32.85
C CYS A 24 0.13 36.76 31.91
N SER A 25 -1.00 36.29 32.45
CA SER A 25 -2.01 35.49 31.75
C SER A 25 -2.61 36.21 30.55
N GLU A 26 -2.57 35.56 29.39
CA GLU A 26 -3.65 35.63 28.41
C GLU A 26 -3.96 34.20 27.92
N LYS A 27 -5.20 33.78 28.17
CA LYS A 27 -5.77 32.60 27.52
C LYS A 27 -5.83 32.90 26.01
N THR A 28 -5.08 32.17 25.22
CA THR A 28 -5.54 31.64 23.92
C THR A 28 -4.70 30.41 23.61
N SER A 29 -5.27 29.26 23.97
CA SER A 29 -4.78 27.95 23.59
C SER A 29 -4.98 27.81 22.09
N GLY A 30 -4.00 28.23 21.29
CA GLY A 30 -3.91 27.88 19.89
C GLY A 30 -3.46 26.43 19.76
N LEU A 31 -4.37 25.50 20.00
CA LEU A 31 -4.22 24.14 19.48
C LEU A 31 -4.24 24.30 17.96
N ASN A 32 -3.14 23.94 17.32
CA ASN A 32 -3.11 23.70 15.89
C ASN A 32 -3.97 22.46 15.62
N GLU A 33 -5.29 22.65 15.56
CA GLU A 33 -6.21 21.66 15.01
C GLU A 33 -5.86 21.54 13.52
N THR A 34 -4.94 20.62 13.23
CA THR A 34 -4.92 19.99 11.91
C THR A 34 -6.29 19.35 11.79
N PRO A 35 -7.13 19.73 10.80
CA PRO A 35 -8.40 19.06 10.63
C PRO A 35 -8.10 17.58 10.40
N GLU A 36 -8.51 16.75 11.36
CA GLU A 36 -8.62 15.32 11.15
C GLU A 36 -9.62 15.16 10.01
N VAL A 37 -9.09 14.88 8.81
CA VAL A 37 -9.89 14.50 7.65
C VAL A 37 -10.52 13.17 8.02
N VAL A 38 -11.72 13.23 8.59
CA VAL A 38 -12.59 12.07 8.76
C VAL A 38 -13.05 11.70 7.35
N GLU A 39 -12.21 10.94 6.66
CA GLU A 39 -12.55 10.37 5.37
C GLU A 39 -13.70 9.39 5.62
N THR A 40 -14.89 9.76 5.15
CA THR A 40 -16.05 8.88 5.23
C THR A 40 -15.74 7.67 4.36
N PRO A 41 -15.67 6.44 4.91
CA PRO A 41 -15.26 5.29 4.14
C PRO A 41 -16.28 5.07 3.02
N ILE A 42 -15.80 5.05 1.77
CA ILE A 42 -16.61 4.67 0.63
C ILE A 42 -17.10 3.24 0.89
N PRO A 43 -18.43 2.99 0.90
CA PRO A 43 -18.94 1.65 1.15
C PRO A 43 -18.46 0.69 0.05
N GLU A 44 -17.79 -0.39 0.46
CA GLU A 44 -17.30 -1.41 -0.48
C GLU A 44 -18.46 -2.27 -1.00
N LEU A 45 -18.56 -2.41 -2.32
CA LEU A 45 -19.50 -3.34 -2.95
C LEU A 45 -18.83 -4.72 -3.13
N VAL A 46 -19.41 -5.76 -2.53
CA VAL A 46 -18.92 -7.14 -2.65
C VAL A 46 -19.49 -7.81 -3.91
N LEU A 47 -18.61 -8.35 -4.75
CA LEU A 47 -18.94 -8.94 -6.05
C LEU A 47 -18.25 -10.30 -6.24
N ASP A 48 -18.67 -11.04 -7.26
CA ASP A 48 -18.12 -12.35 -7.62
C ASP A 48 -16.92 -12.23 -8.58
N PHE A 49 -15.94 -13.12 -8.41
CA PHE A 49 -14.85 -13.29 -9.38
C PHE A 49 -15.37 -13.67 -10.77
N GLY A 50 -14.60 -13.32 -11.81
CA GLY A 50 -14.88 -13.66 -13.21
C GLY A 50 -15.95 -12.81 -13.88
N SER A 51 -16.67 -11.97 -13.13
CA SER A 51 -17.62 -11.01 -13.71
C SER A 51 -16.92 -9.69 -14.09
N PRO A 52 -17.33 -9.01 -15.17
CA PRO A 52 -16.86 -7.66 -15.47
C PRO A 52 -17.38 -6.66 -14.42
N LEU A 53 -16.47 -5.90 -13.81
CA LEU A 53 -16.73 -4.93 -12.75
C LEU A 53 -16.49 -3.53 -13.30
N ASP A 54 -17.47 -2.64 -13.17
CA ASP A 54 -17.33 -1.25 -13.60
C ASP A 54 -16.54 -0.47 -12.54
N ILE A 55 -15.38 0.06 -12.94
CA ILE A 55 -14.50 0.85 -12.05
C ILE A 55 -14.61 2.36 -12.33
N GLY A 56 -15.64 2.80 -13.05
CA GLY A 56 -15.85 4.20 -13.41
C GLY A 56 -15.28 4.56 -14.78
N SER A 57 -15.67 5.74 -15.26
CA SER A 57 -15.18 6.33 -16.53
C SER A 57 -15.29 5.43 -17.78
N GLY A 58 -16.20 4.44 -17.77
CA GLY A 58 -16.38 3.48 -18.86
C GLY A 58 -15.34 2.35 -18.88
N VAL A 59 -14.55 2.19 -17.82
CA VAL A 59 -13.53 1.15 -17.70
C VAL A 59 -14.07 -0.03 -16.91
N LYS A 60 -13.82 -1.24 -17.41
CA LYS A 60 -14.23 -2.49 -16.76
C LYS A 60 -13.03 -3.34 -16.42
N VAL A 61 -13.06 -3.96 -15.24
CA VAL A 61 -12.05 -4.90 -14.77
C VAL A 61 -12.67 -6.26 -14.54
N THR A 62 -12.04 -7.33 -15.02
CA THR A 62 -12.38 -8.71 -14.67
C THR A 62 -11.20 -9.34 -13.97
N VAL A 63 -11.44 -9.97 -12.82
CA VAL A 63 -10.42 -10.72 -12.07
C VAL A 63 -10.85 -12.17 -12.03
N SER A 64 -10.00 -13.08 -12.51
CA SER A 64 -10.27 -14.52 -12.47
C SER A 64 -10.41 -15.03 -11.04
N THR A 65 -11.02 -16.20 -10.85
CA THR A 65 -10.89 -16.90 -9.57
C THR A 65 -9.42 -17.13 -9.22
N PRO A 66 -9.03 -17.10 -7.92
CA PRO A 66 -7.67 -17.40 -7.51
C PRO A 66 -7.26 -18.80 -7.94
N GLU A 67 -6.01 -18.94 -8.37
CA GLU A 67 -5.37 -20.23 -8.66
C GLU A 67 -4.10 -20.38 -7.81
N SER A 68 -3.86 -21.58 -7.29
CA SER A 68 -2.60 -21.90 -6.64
C SER A 68 -1.48 -21.89 -7.69
N PHE A 69 -0.33 -21.32 -7.35
CA PHE A 69 0.85 -21.42 -8.19
C PHE A 69 2.09 -21.64 -7.34
N LYS A 70 3.17 -22.09 -7.99
CA LYS A 70 4.46 -22.29 -7.36
C LYS A 70 5.42 -21.19 -7.80
N PRO A 71 5.77 -20.23 -6.92
CA PRO A 71 6.76 -19.22 -7.24
C PRO A 71 8.11 -19.83 -7.61
N GLY A 72 8.76 -19.22 -8.59
CA GLY A 72 10.10 -19.55 -9.03
C GLY A 72 11.17 -19.19 -8.00
N PRO A 73 12.41 -19.67 -8.18
CA PRO A 73 13.52 -19.35 -7.28
C PRO A 73 13.91 -17.87 -7.28
N TYR A 74 13.49 -17.11 -8.31
CA TYR A 74 13.75 -15.68 -8.47
C TYR A 74 12.51 -14.81 -8.24
N ALA A 75 11.41 -15.40 -7.75
CA ALA A 75 10.21 -14.66 -7.41
C ALA A 75 10.51 -13.64 -6.29
N SER A 76 10.13 -12.39 -6.51
CA SER A 76 10.24 -11.33 -5.52
C SER A 76 9.07 -11.38 -4.55
N ASN A 77 9.30 -10.93 -3.32
CA ASN A 77 8.30 -10.82 -2.25
C ASN A 77 7.60 -12.13 -1.84
N PHE A 78 8.16 -13.28 -2.22
CA PHE A 78 7.70 -14.58 -1.75
C PHE A 78 8.66 -15.15 -0.69
N VAL A 79 8.10 -15.59 0.43
CA VAL A 79 8.81 -16.34 1.46
C VAL A 79 8.28 -17.77 1.50
N LYS A 80 9.21 -18.74 1.48
CA LYS A 80 8.86 -20.16 1.55
C LYS A 80 7.97 -20.45 2.77
N GLY A 81 6.83 -21.08 2.52
CA GLY A 81 5.80 -21.38 3.53
C GLY A 81 4.57 -20.49 3.43
N GLN A 82 4.63 -19.39 2.67
CA GLN A 82 3.45 -18.61 2.30
C GLN A 82 2.59 -19.37 1.28
N VAL A 83 1.30 -19.05 1.29
CA VAL A 83 0.34 -19.51 0.28
C VAL A 83 0.33 -18.50 -0.86
N ALA A 84 0.67 -18.97 -2.06
CA ALA A 84 0.83 -18.13 -3.25
C ALA A 84 -0.33 -18.37 -4.22
N ASN A 85 -1.04 -17.30 -4.57
CA ASN A 85 -2.18 -17.34 -5.48
C ASN A 85 -1.93 -16.39 -6.65
N ARG A 86 -2.32 -16.81 -7.86
CA ARG A 86 -2.29 -16.00 -9.07
C ARG A 86 -3.72 -15.75 -9.57
N PHE A 87 -3.84 -14.67 -10.33
CA PHE A 87 -5.07 -14.20 -10.96
C PHE A 87 -4.72 -13.73 -12.37
N THR A 88 -5.65 -13.91 -13.29
CA THR A 88 -5.67 -13.18 -14.55
C THR A 88 -6.54 -11.95 -14.37
N VAL A 89 -5.99 -10.78 -14.64
CA VAL A 89 -6.69 -9.50 -14.60
C VAL A 89 -6.81 -8.98 -16.03
N GLN A 90 -8.04 -8.66 -16.43
CA GLN A 90 -8.35 -8.00 -17.70
C GLN A 90 -8.91 -6.62 -17.41
N ILE A 91 -8.38 -5.59 -18.07
CA ILE A 91 -8.89 -4.22 -18.06
C ILE A 91 -9.35 -3.89 -19.48
N SER A 92 -10.56 -3.37 -19.61
CA SER A 92 -11.17 -2.94 -20.87
C SER A 92 -11.54 -1.46 -20.78
N ASN A 93 -11.02 -0.63 -21.68
CA ASN A 93 -11.37 0.79 -21.73
C ASN A 93 -12.49 1.03 -22.76
N GLY A 94 -13.74 1.03 -22.30
CA GLY A 94 -14.91 1.42 -23.10
C GLY A 94 -15.27 2.91 -22.98
N GLY A 95 -14.42 3.71 -22.34
CA GLY A 95 -14.63 5.13 -22.11
C GLY A 95 -14.43 6.00 -23.35
N THR A 96 -14.29 7.31 -23.13
CA THR A 96 -14.10 8.30 -24.21
C THR A 96 -12.70 8.94 -24.21
N ALA A 97 -11.82 8.53 -23.31
CA ALA A 97 -10.44 9.00 -23.19
C ALA A 97 -9.52 7.84 -22.81
N ASP A 98 -8.21 8.00 -23.06
CA ASP A 98 -7.21 7.03 -22.62
C ASP A 98 -7.25 6.90 -21.09
N PHE A 99 -7.19 5.66 -20.60
CA PHE A 99 -7.26 5.36 -19.18
C PHE A 99 -5.84 5.24 -18.61
N ASP A 100 -5.53 6.06 -17.61
CA ASP A 100 -4.31 5.92 -16.83
C ASP A 100 -4.43 4.73 -15.88
N VAL A 101 -3.87 3.60 -16.28
CA VAL A 101 -3.90 2.34 -15.51
C VAL A 101 -3.27 2.48 -14.12
N THR A 102 -2.45 3.52 -13.87
CA THR A 102 -1.84 3.74 -12.56
C THR A 102 -2.81 4.30 -11.52
N GLN A 103 -3.98 4.80 -11.94
CA GLN A 103 -5.06 5.22 -11.04
C GLN A 103 -5.84 4.03 -10.47
N PHE A 104 -5.62 2.83 -11.00
CA PHE A 104 -6.19 1.59 -10.53
C PHE A 104 -5.21 0.86 -9.62
N ALA A 105 -5.65 0.48 -8.43
CA ALA A 105 -4.87 -0.30 -7.49
C ALA A 105 -5.60 -1.58 -7.07
N ILE A 106 -4.81 -2.63 -6.86
CA ILE A 106 -5.25 -3.90 -6.31
C ILE A 106 -4.60 -4.04 -4.95
N THR A 107 -5.40 -4.34 -3.93
CA THR A 107 -4.91 -4.74 -2.61
C THR A 107 -5.53 -6.07 -2.24
N SER A 108 -4.84 -6.81 -1.37
CA SER A 108 -5.26 -8.15 -1.01
C SER A 108 -5.01 -8.45 0.46
N SER A 109 -5.90 -9.22 1.06
CA SER A 109 -5.76 -9.67 2.44
C SER A 109 -6.35 -11.07 2.63
N SER A 110 -5.82 -11.76 3.63
CA SER A 110 -6.36 -13.02 4.14
C SER A 110 -6.57 -12.89 5.64
N ALA A 111 -7.79 -13.18 6.10
CA ALA A 111 -8.23 -12.82 7.46
C ALA A 111 -7.96 -11.32 7.77
N GLN A 112 -7.15 -11.00 8.79
CA GLN A 112 -6.77 -9.61 9.13
C GLN A 112 -5.35 -9.22 8.65
N ALA A 113 -4.67 -10.07 7.86
CA ALA A 113 -3.32 -9.79 7.39
C ALA A 113 -3.31 -9.46 5.90
N SER A 114 -2.58 -8.40 5.53
CA SER A 114 -2.32 -8.08 4.12
C SER A 114 -1.49 -9.17 3.46
N CYS A 115 -1.85 -9.50 2.22
CA CYS A 115 -0.99 -10.27 1.35
C CYS A 115 -0.08 -9.31 0.57
N ILE A 116 1.04 -9.83 0.06
CA ILE A 116 2.04 -9.03 -0.66
C ILE A 116 2.09 -9.47 -2.12
N ASP A 117 2.20 -8.51 -3.03
CA ASP A 117 2.36 -8.74 -4.46
C ASP A 117 3.64 -9.53 -4.75
N VAL A 118 3.51 -10.61 -5.52
CA VAL A 118 4.62 -11.43 -5.99
C VAL A 118 4.94 -11.06 -7.44
N LEU A 119 6.20 -10.73 -7.72
CA LEU A 119 6.71 -10.58 -9.08
C LEU A 119 7.53 -11.80 -9.45
N ASP A 120 7.21 -12.42 -10.56
CA ASP A 120 7.82 -13.67 -10.99
C ASP A 120 7.79 -13.75 -12.52
N GLY A 121 8.79 -13.11 -13.15
CA GLY A 121 8.88 -13.01 -14.60
C GLY A 121 8.95 -14.37 -15.31
N ASP A 122 9.57 -15.37 -14.68
CA ASP A 122 9.65 -16.74 -15.22
C ASP A 122 8.27 -17.42 -15.29
N ASN A 123 7.35 -17.01 -14.42
CA ASN A 123 5.94 -17.44 -14.44
C ASN A 123 5.01 -16.43 -15.16
N GLY A 124 5.57 -15.43 -15.85
CA GLY A 124 4.79 -14.43 -16.58
C GLY A 124 4.02 -13.46 -15.67
N ILE A 125 4.51 -13.22 -14.46
CA ILE A 125 3.94 -12.27 -13.49
C ILE A 125 4.88 -11.06 -13.40
N ALA A 126 4.72 -10.12 -14.32
CA ALA A 126 5.61 -8.95 -14.45
C ALA A 126 5.11 -7.70 -13.69
N GLY A 127 3.99 -7.81 -12.99
CA GLY A 127 3.29 -6.68 -12.37
C GLY A 127 2.17 -6.13 -13.24
N ALA A 128 1.49 -5.10 -12.74
CA ALA A 128 0.46 -4.39 -13.48
C ALA A 128 1.06 -3.58 -14.63
N PRO A 129 0.33 -3.41 -15.75
CA PRO A 129 0.75 -2.51 -16.84
C PRO A 129 0.85 -1.07 -16.32
N THR A 130 1.75 -0.29 -16.92
CA THR A 130 1.96 1.13 -16.57
C THR A 130 1.63 2.09 -17.70
N ASP A 131 1.55 1.59 -18.93
CA ASP A 131 1.22 2.40 -20.09
C ASP A 131 -0.29 2.73 -20.10
N PRO A 132 -0.68 3.96 -20.47
CA PRO A 132 -2.09 4.31 -20.62
C PRO A 132 -2.81 3.35 -21.59
N LEU A 133 -4.01 2.95 -21.22
CA LEU A 133 -4.85 2.07 -22.04
C LEU A 133 -5.73 2.91 -22.96
N ALA A 134 -5.48 2.84 -24.27
CA ALA A 134 -6.22 3.59 -25.27
C ALA A 134 -7.72 3.28 -25.28
N VAL A 135 -8.53 4.21 -25.78
CA VAL A 135 -9.98 4.00 -25.97
C VAL A 135 -10.25 2.77 -26.85
N GLY A 136 -11.14 1.90 -26.39
CA GLY A 136 -11.53 0.66 -27.06
C GLY A 136 -10.51 -0.47 -26.95
N ALA A 137 -9.40 -0.27 -26.22
CA ALA A 137 -8.37 -1.28 -26.03
C ALA A 137 -8.63 -2.13 -24.77
N ASP A 138 -8.04 -3.33 -24.80
CA ASP A 138 -8.00 -4.25 -23.67
C ASP A 138 -6.55 -4.56 -23.31
N VAL A 139 -6.28 -4.77 -22.03
CA VAL A 139 -5.01 -5.33 -21.54
C VAL A 139 -5.29 -6.48 -20.58
N THR A 140 -4.50 -7.55 -20.68
CA THR A 140 -4.56 -8.70 -19.78
C THR A 140 -3.18 -8.95 -19.20
N PHE A 141 -3.12 -9.18 -17.89
CA PHE A 141 -1.88 -9.47 -17.19
C PHE A 141 -2.12 -10.46 -16.04
N ASN A 142 -1.05 -11.14 -15.63
CA ASN A 142 -1.09 -11.98 -14.43
C ASN A 142 -0.70 -11.14 -13.21
N TYR A 143 -1.52 -11.21 -12.18
CA TYR A 143 -1.26 -10.66 -10.86
C TYR A 143 -1.11 -11.80 -9.86
N ALA A 144 -0.21 -11.68 -8.90
CA ALA A 144 -0.01 -12.72 -7.90
C ALA A 144 0.27 -12.14 -6.53
N ILE A 145 -0.13 -12.91 -5.51
CA ILE A 145 0.01 -12.53 -4.11
C ILE A 145 0.60 -13.70 -3.31
N ALA A 146 1.28 -13.37 -2.23
CA ALA A 146 1.68 -14.31 -1.19
C ALA A 146 1.10 -13.90 0.16
N CYS A 147 0.47 -14.84 0.85
CA CYS A 147 -0.19 -14.62 2.13
C CYS A 147 0.45 -15.47 3.23
N ASN A 148 0.66 -14.87 4.40
CA ASN A 148 1.00 -15.59 5.64
C ASN A 148 -0.27 -16.23 6.24
N ALA A 149 -0.81 -17.23 5.54
CA ALA A 149 -2.08 -17.86 5.83
C ALA A 149 -2.07 -19.33 5.41
N LYS A 150 -3.23 -20.00 5.41
CA LYS A 150 -3.39 -21.39 4.99
C LYS A 150 -4.31 -21.50 3.78
N VAL A 151 -4.12 -22.56 2.99
CA VAL A 151 -5.04 -22.92 1.91
C VAL A 151 -6.44 -23.08 2.49
N GLY A 152 -7.44 -22.48 1.84
CA GLY A 152 -8.83 -22.44 2.29
C GLY A 152 -9.18 -21.25 3.20
N ASP A 153 -8.20 -20.49 3.70
CA ASP A 153 -8.49 -19.27 4.47
C ASP A 153 -9.20 -18.22 3.60
N PRO A 154 -10.03 -17.33 4.19
CA PRO A 154 -10.73 -16.29 3.46
C PRO A 154 -9.74 -15.36 2.75
N LEU A 155 -10.01 -15.07 1.49
CA LEU A 155 -9.28 -14.13 0.67
C LEU A 155 -10.21 -12.96 0.31
N LYS A 156 -9.72 -11.73 0.47
CA LYS A 156 -10.35 -10.52 -0.05
C LYS A 156 -9.40 -9.85 -1.03
N ILE A 157 -9.90 -9.52 -2.22
CA ILE A 157 -9.25 -8.64 -3.19
C ILE A 157 -10.04 -7.34 -3.22
N SER A 158 -9.40 -6.22 -2.94
CA SER A 158 -10.01 -4.89 -3.09
C SER A 158 -9.45 -4.22 -4.33
N LEU A 159 -10.34 -3.74 -5.18
CA LEU A 159 -10.04 -2.96 -6.37
C LEU A 159 -10.43 -1.52 -6.10
N SER A 160 -9.49 -0.58 -6.26
CA SER A 160 -9.75 0.83 -6.04
C SER A 160 -9.39 1.67 -7.26
N SER A 161 -10.25 2.63 -7.54
CA SER A 161 -10.07 3.72 -8.50
C SER A 161 -10.50 5.03 -7.83
N PRO A 162 -10.30 6.20 -8.46
CA PRO A 162 -10.83 7.46 -7.93
C PRO A 162 -12.35 7.47 -7.74
N ASP A 163 -13.09 6.69 -8.54
CA ASP A 163 -14.56 6.71 -8.57
C ASP A 163 -15.19 5.67 -7.62
N VAL A 164 -14.52 4.54 -7.39
CA VAL A 164 -15.12 3.41 -6.66
C VAL A 164 -14.09 2.50 -5.99
N ILE A 165 -14.53 1.88 -4.88
CA ILE A 165 -13.86 0.75 -4.23
C ILE A 165 -14.78 -0.47 -4.30
N LEU A 166 -14.26 -1.57 -4.88
CA LEU A 166 -14.96 -2.85 -5.03
C LEU A 166 -14.20 -3.94 -4.29
N ALA A 167 -14.91 -4.95 -3.79
CA ALA A 167 -14.32 -6.10 -3.11
C ALA A 167 -14.76 -7.42 -3.74
N LEU A 168 -13.81 -8.35 -3.89
CA LEU A 168 -14.04 -9.72 -4.32
C LEU A 168 -13.66 -10.64 -3.17
N ASN A 169 -14.60 -11.49 -2.74
CA ASN A 169 -14.38 -12.44 -1.67
C ASN A 169 -14.21 -13.86 -2.21
N GLY A 170 -13.26 -14.59 -1.65
CA GLY A 170 -12.99 -15.97 -2.03
C GLY A 170 -12.19 -16.69 -0.96
N THR A 171 -11.41 -17.69 -1.39
CA THR A 171 -10.54 -18.48 -0.53
C THR A 171 -9.19 -18.63 -1.17
N LEU A 172 -8.13 -18.64 -0.37
CA LEU A 172 -6.80 -19.02 -0.83
C LEU A 172 -6.81 -20.46 -1.38
N LYS A 173 -6.17 -20.67 -2.52
CA LYS A 173 -5.96 -21.98 -3.15
C LYS A 173 -4.58 -22.54 -2.87
#